data_AF-A0A812RWF4-F1
#
_entry.id   AF-A0A812RWF4-F1
#
_cell.length_a   1.000
_cell.length_b   1.000
_cell.length_c   1.000
_cell.angle_alpha   90.00
_cell.angle_beta   90.00
_cell.angle_gamma   90.00
#
_symmetry.space_group_name_H-M   'P 1'
#
loop_
_entity.id
_entity.type
_entity.pdbx_description
1 polymer ?
#
loop_
_entity_poly.entity_id
_entity_poly.type
_entity_poly.pdbx_seq_one_letter_code
_entity_poly.pdbx_strand_id
1 'polypeptide(L)'
;MSRTWRSKALQDATLEELASALTTQLNKDREASRQQMQALLSAEKLVEEKRQQLLEVERRIFAVVDSVDDVIELNVGGVHMTTARAVLCSATGSLLAGMFSGNFDAGHKRDKDGRIFLDVDPILFERILRHLRLRRIASPEQPAPLPHVPEDLRPEWEMMIKYFGLDTF
;
A
#
# COMPACT_ATOMS: atom_id res chain seq x y z
N MET A 1 -35.10 -20.95 -68.62
CA MET A 1 -35.31 -21.30 -67.19
C MET A 1 -34.43 -20.43 -66.33
N SER A 2 -34.97 -19.94 -65.22
CA SER A 2 -34.25 -19.41 -64.06
C SER A 2 -33.74 -17.96 -64.17
N ARG A 3 -34.48 -17.04 -63.53
CA ARG A 3 -34.02 -15.89 -62.70
C ARG A 3 -35.12 -14.83 -62.67
N THR A 4 -35.92 -14.75 -61.59
CA THR A 4 -36.68 -13.52 -61.21
C THR A 4 -37.43 -13.62 -59.86
N TRP A 5 -37.29 -14.67 -59.05
CA TRP A 5 -38.08 -14.79 -57.81
C TRP A 5 -37.63 -13.89 -56.65
N ARG A 6 -36.44 -13.28 -56.71
CA ARG A 6 -35.91 -12.42 -55.63
C ARG A 6 -36.33 -10.94 -55.71
N SER A 7 -37.02 -10.52 -56.78
CA SER A 7 -37.32 -9.08 -57.01
C SER A 7 -38.76 -8.68 -56.68
N LYS A 8 -39.69 -9.62 -56.48
CA LYS A 8 -41.13 -9.30 -56.34
C LYS A 8 -41.57 -9.05 -54.90
N ALA A 9 -40.91 -9.69 -53.93
CA ALA A 9 -41.25 -9.56 -52.51
C ALA A 9 -40.93 -8.17 -51.91
N LEU A 10 -40.10 -7.37 -52.58
CA LEU A 10 -39.77 -6.01 -52.16
C LEU A 10 -40.69 -4.93 -52.74
N GLN A 11 -41.59 -5.30 -53.67
CA GLN A 11 -42.51 -4.35 -54.32
C GLN A 11 -43.89 -4.29 -53.65
N ASP A 12 -44.24 -5.27 -52.80
CA ASP A 12 -45.55 -5.34 -52.13
C ASP A 12 -45.50 -4.94 -50.64
N ALA A 13 -44.32 -4.63 -50.09
CA ALA A 13 -44.22 -4.14 -48.71
C ALA A 13 -44.71 -2.69 -48.67
N THR A 14 -45.81 -2.44 -47.96
CA THR A 14 -46.32 -1.08 -47.82
C THR A 14 -45.33 -0.24 -47.01
N LEU A 15 -45.28 1.08 -47.26
CA LEU A 15 -44.47 2.01 -46.47
C LEU A 15 -44.71 1.87 -44.95
N GLU A 16 -45.93 1.49 -44.55
CA GLU A 16 -46.31 1.21 -43.17
C GLU A 16 -45.65 -0.04 -42.60
N GLU A 17 -45.55 -1.13 -43.38
CA GLU A 17 -44.86 -2.36 -42.95
C GLU A 17 -43.37 -2.13 -42.73
N LEU A 18 -42.72 -1.38 -43.62
CA LEU A 18 -41.31 -1.00 -43.47
C LEU A 18 -41.09 -0.08 -42.26
N ALA A 19 -41.99 0.89 -42.03
CA ALA A 19 -41.95 1.77 -40.87
C ALA A 19 -42.18 0.99 -39.55
N SER A 20 -43.10 0.03 -39.56
CA SER A 20 -43.38 -0.86 -38.42
C SER A 20 -42.19 -1.78 -38.10
N ALA A 21 -41.55 -2.33 -39.13
CA ALA A 21 -40.33 -3.14 -38.96
C ALA A 21 -39.16 -2.30 -38.39
N LEU A 22 -38.95 -1.07 -38.90
CA LEU A 22 -37.89 -0.19 -38.41
C LEU A 22 -38.10 0.24 -36.96
N THR A 23 -39.33 0.61 -36.58
CA THR A 23 -39.65 0.99 -35.21
C THR A 23 -39.49 -0.18 -34.24
N THR A 24 -39.90 -1.39 -34.66
CA THR A 24 -39.68 -2.62 -33.88
C THR A 24 -38.20 -2.88 -33.67
N GLN A 25 -37.37 -2.74 -34.71
CA GLN A 25 -35.94 -2.96 -34.61
C GLN A 25 -35.27 -1.90 -33.70
N LEU A 26 -35.62 -0.62 -33.85
CA LEU A 26 -35.12 0.45 -32.98
C LEU A 26 -35.50 0.24 -31.51
N ASN A 27 -36.71 -0.26 -31.24
CA ASN A 27 -37.14 -0.56 -29.88
C ASN A 27 -36.36 -1.74 -29.28
N LYS A 28 -36.13 -2.81 -30.06
CA LYS A 28 -35.27 -3.93 -29.65
C LYS A 28 -33.84 -3.48 -29.34
N ASP A 29 -33.24 -2.65 -30.20
CA ASP A 29 -31.88 -2.15 -30.00
C ASP A 29 -31.79 -1.23 -28.78
N ARG A 30 -32.83 -0.41 -28.52
CA ARG A 30 -32.93 0.41 -27.31
C ARG A 30 -33.10 -0.41 -26.05
N GLU A 31 -33.91 -1.47 -26.08
CA GLU A 31 -34.07 -2.40 -24.96
C GLU A 31 -32.76 -3.14 -24.65
N ALA A 32 -32.07 -3.63 -25.69
CA ALA A 32 -30.76 -4.25 -25.54
C ALA A 32 -29.73 -3.27 -24.94
N SER A 33 -29.69 -2.03 -25.43
CA SER A 33 -28.81 -0.98 -24.88
C SER A 33 -29.14 -0.65 -23.43
N ARG A 34 -30.44 -0.61 -23.06
CA ARG A 34 -30.87 -0.38 -21.67
C ARG A 34 -30.47 -1.53 -20.76
N GLN A 35 -30.65 -2.77 -21.20
CA GLN A 35 -30.23 -3.96 -20.45
C GLN A 35 -28.72 -3.99 -20.25
N GLN A 36 -27.94 -3.68 -21.30
CA GLN A 36 -26.48 -3.56 -21.20
C GLN A 36 -26.07 -2.45 -20.23
N MET A 37 -26.69 -1.28 -20.30
CA MET A 37 -26.41 -0.16 -19.40
C MET A 37 -26.73 -0.53 -17.94
N GLN A 38 -27.87 -1.19 -17.70
CA GLN A 38 -28.24 -1.66 -16.35
C GLN A 38 -27.26 -2.71 -15.83
N ALA A 39 -26.81 -3.63 -16.68
CA ALA A 39 -25.81 -4.64 -16.32
C ALA A 39 -24.45 -4.01 -16.01
N LEU A 40 -24.06 -2.95 -16.74
CA LEU A 40 -22.82 -2.22 -16.46
C LEU A 40 -22.89 -1.52 -15.10
N LEU A 41 -23.99 -0.82 -14.82
CA LEU A 41 -24.19 -0.11 -13.56
C LEU A 41 -24.24 -1.05 -12.35
N SER A 42 -24.82 -2.25 -12.49
CA SER A 42 -24.82 -3.25 -11.41
C SER A 42 -23.43 -3.85 -11.18
N ALA A 43 -22.67 -4.07 -12.25
CA ALA A 43 -21.28 -4.53 -12.15
C ALA A 43 -20.37 -3.47 -11.51
N GLU A 44 -20.48 -2.20 -11.89
CA GLU A 44 -19.71 -1.09 -11.29
C GLU A 44 -19.95 -0.98 -9.77
N LYS A 45 -21.22 -1.08 -9.34
CA LYS A 45 -21.55 -1.08 -7.90
C LYS A 45 -20.90 -2.25 -7.16
N LEU A 46 -20.95 -3.45 -7.74
CA LEU A 46 -20.33 -4.63 -7.15
C LEU A 46 -18.81 -4.47 -7.02
N VAL A 47 -18.15 -3.92 -8.05
CA VAL A 47 -16.70 -3.66 -8.03
C VAL A 47 -16.35 -2.65 -6.93
N GLU A 48 -17.12 -1.58 -6.80
CA GLU A 48 -16.89 -0.57 -5.75
C GLU A 48 -17.11 -1.16 -4.35
N GLU A 49 -18.17 -1.94 -4.14
CA GLU A 49 -18.41 -2.65 -2.88
C GLU A 49 -17.26 -3.60 -2.53
N LYS A 50 -16.75 -4.36 -3.51
CA LYS A 50 -15.60 -5.25 -3.33
C LYS A 50 -14.32 -4.47 -3.01
N ARG A 51 -14.12 -3.32 -3.65
CA ARG A 51 -12.98 -2.44 -3.36
C ARG A 51 -13.03 -1.92 -1.93
N GLN A 52 -14.20 -1.48 -1.46
CA GLN A 52 -14.38 -1.04 -0.07
C GLN A 52 -14.12 -2.17 0.93
N GLN A 53 -14.58 -3.39 0.63
CA GLN A 53 -14.28 -4.58 1.43
C GLN A 53 -12.78 -4.88 1.51
N LEU A 54 -12.06 -4.79 0.39
CA LEU A 54 -10.61 -4.99 0.37
C LEU A 54 -9.89 -3.95 1.21
N LEU A 55 -10.23 -2.67 1.07
CA LEU A 55 -9.64 -1.60 1.88
C LEU A 55 -9.88 -1.80 3.39
N GLU A 56 -11.05 -2.30 3.77
CA GLU A 56 -11.36 -2.62 5.17
C GLU A 56 -10.53 -3.82 5.68
N VAL A 57 -10.38 -4.86 4.86
CA VAL A 57 -9.54 -6.02 5.19
C VAL A 57 -8.08 -5.60 5.34
N GLU A 58 -7.57 -4.78 4.42
CA GLU A 58 -6.22 -4.21 4.51
C GLU A 58 -6.02 -3.41 5.80
N ARG A 59 -6.98 -2.55 6.15
CA ARG A 59 -6.95 -1.80 7.43
C ARG A 59 -6.92 -2.74 8.64
N ARG A 60 -7.74 -3.79 8.65
CA ARG A 60 -7.78 -4.76 9.76
C ARG A 60 -6.49 -5.56 9.86
N ILE A 61 -5.91 -5.97 8.74
CA ILE A 61 -4.61 -6.66 8.72
C ILE A 61 -3.53 -5.73 9.29
N PHE A 62 -3.47 -4.48 8.82
CA PHE A 62 -2.50 -3.49 9.29
C PHE A 62 -2.65 -3.23 10.80
N ALA A 63 -3.89 -3.05 11.30
CA ALA A 63 -4.16 -2.85 12.73
C ALA A 63 -3.77 -4.07 13.59
N VAL A 64 -3.92 -5.29 13.08
CA VAL A 64 -3.47 -6.50 13.79
C VAL A 64 -1.94 -6.60 13.80
N VAL A 65 -1.26 -6.26 12.69
CA VAL A 65 0.21 -6.26 12.60
C VAL A 65 0.83 -5.22 13.54
N ASP A 66 0.25 -4.03 13.65
CA ASP A 66 0.67 -3.00 14.63
C ASP A 66 0.45 -3.44 16.10
N SER A 67 -0.45 -4.40 16.35
CA SER A 67 -0.74 -4.90 17.71
C SER A 67 0.21 -6.00 18.18
N VAL A 68 1.04 -6.54 17.30
CA VAL A 68 2.11 -7.48 17.68
C VAL A 68 3.38 -6.66 17.87
N ASP A 69 3.72 -6.35 19.12
CA ASP A 69 5.03 -5.80 19.54
C ASP A 69 6.12 -6.84 19.21
N ASP A 70 6.44 -6.99 17.92
CA ASP A 70 7.39 -7.96 17.43
C ASP A 70 8.79 -7.57 17.91
N VAL A 71 9.35 -8.39 18.80
CA VAL A 71 10.70 -8.24 19.30
C VAL A 71 11.64 -8.74 18.21
N ILE A 72 12.46 -7.82 17.69
CA ILE A 72 13.40 -8.08 16.61
C ILE A 72 14.84 -8.11 17.15
N GLU A 73 15.61 -9.06 16.64
CA GLU A 73 17.04 -9.18 16.88
C GLU A 73 17.84 -8.59 15.71
N LEU A 74 18.79 -7.72 16.06
CA LEU A 74 19.67 -7.01 15.15
C LEU A 74 21.12 -7.40 15.42
N ASN A 75 21.91 -7.45 14.36
CA ASN A 75 23.36 -7.50 14.42
C ASN A 75 23.89 -6.18 13.83
N VAL A 76 24.38 -5.29 14.68
CA VAL A 76 24.80 -3.94 14.31
C VAL A 76 26.32 -3.87 14.38
N GLY A 77 26.99 -3.89 13.22
CA GLY A 77 28.45 -3.87 13.15
C GLY A 77 29.13 -5.03 13.90
N GLY A 78 28.42 -6.15 14.12
CA GLY A 78 28.88 -7.28 14.93
C GLY A 78 28.33 -7.33 16.37
N VAL A 79 27.66 -6.27 16.83
CA VAL A 79 27.04 -6.21 18.16
C VAL A 79 25.58 -6.60 18.11
N HIS A 80 25.19 -7.58 18.92
CA HIS A 80 23.80 -8.02 18.99
C HIS A 80 22.96 -7.06 19.82
N MET A 81 21.84 -6.63 19.26
CA MET A 81 20.88 -5.76 19.91
C MET A 81 19.47 -6.31 19.74
N THR A 82 18.63 -6.08 20.76
CA THR A 82 17.22 -6.47 20.73
C THR A 82 16.36 -5.24 20.94
N THR A 83 15.30 -5.11 20.15
CA THR A 83 14.35 -3.99 20.27
C THR A 83 12.98 -4.40 19.76
N ALA A 84 11.92 -3.67 20.14
CA ALA A 84 10.62 -3.84 19.52
C ALA A 84 10.61 -3.15 18.14
N ARG A 85 9.95 -3.76 17.15
CA ARG A 85 9.74 -3.17 15.82
C ARG A 85 9.09 -1.79 15.91
N ALA A 86 8.12 -1.62 16.81
CA ALA A 86 7.47 -0.34 17.10
C ALA A 86 8.44 0.80 17.48
N VAL A 87 9.61 0.48 18.06
CA VAL A 87 10.66 1.50 18.35
C VAL A 87 11.35 1.96 17.07
N LEU A 88 11.66 1.05 16.14
CA LEU A 88 12.30 1.42 14.88
C LEU A 88 11.33 2.15 13.94
N CYS A 89 10.06 1.75 13.98
CA CYS A 89 9.01 2.35 13.17
C CYS A 89 8.42 3.64 13.76
N SER A 90 8.79 4.04 14.98
CA SER A 90 8.27 5.29 15.57
C SER A 90 8.69 6.54 14.79
N ALA A 91 9.80 6.45 14.06
CA ALA A 91 10.30 7.52 13.19
C ALA A 91 9.58 7.56 11.84
N THR A 92 8.27 7.84 11.84
CA THR A 92 7.44 7.80 10.62
C THR A 92 8.00 8.67 9.50
N GLY A 93 8.14 8.10 8.30
CA GLY A 93 8.70 8.77 7.13
C GLY A 93 10.22 8.70 7.01
N SER A 94 10.92 8.21 8.04
CA SER A 94 12.36 7.95 7.98
C SER A 94 12.68 6.68 7.17
N LEU A 95 13.91 6.59 6.67
CA LEU A 95 14.41 5.36 6.05
C LEU A 95 14.39 4.21 7.06
N LEU A 96 14.73 4.48 8.33
CA LEU A 96 14.72 3.49 9.40
C LEU A 96 13.34 2.86 9.57
N ALA A 97 12.28 3.67 9.65
CA ALA A 97 10.92 3.13 9.74
C ALA A 97 10.53 2.34 8.49
N GLY A 98 10.95 2.81 7.31
CA GLY A 98 10.75 2.11 6.04
C GLY A 98 11.39 0.72 6.01
N MET A 99 12.63 0.60 6.50
CA MET A 99 13.37 -0.67 6.60
C MET A 99 12.61 -1.70 7.45
N PHE A 100 12.03 -1.29 8.57
CA PHE A 100 11.42 -2.20 9.53
C PHE A 100 9.88 -2.26 9.47
N SER A 101 9.25 -1.64 8.47
CA SER A 101 7.78 -1.59 8.29
C SER A 101 7.13 -2.91 7.86
N GLY A 102 7.89 -4.00 7.69
CA GLY A 102 7.39 -5.32 7.30
C GLY A 102 7.41 -5.56 5.78
N ASN A 103 7.44 -4.52 4.95
CA ASN A 103 7.48 -4.66 3.50
C ASN A 103 8.86 -5.11 2.96
N PHE A 104 9.93 -4.87 3.72
CA PHE A 104 11.30 -5.14 3.29
C PHE A 104 12.01 -6.25 4.10
N ASP A 105 11.29 -6.98 4.95
CA ASP A 105 11.87 -7.99 5.85
C ASP A 105 12.66 -9.11 5.13
N ALA A 106 12.32 -9.39 3.87
CA ALA A 106 13.01 -10.36 3.00
C ALA A 106 14.28 -9.81 2.33
N GLY A 107 14.40 -8.48 2.20
CA GLY A 107 15.54 -7.82 1.53
C GLY A 107 16.74 -7.54 2.44
N HIS A 108 16.59 -7.75 3.75
CA HIS A 108 17.66 -7.48 4.70
C HIS A 108 18.76 -8.54 4.64
N LYS A 109 20.02 -8.10 4.67
CA LYS A 109 21.13 -8.99 4.97
C LYS A 109 20.93 -9.56 6.37
N ARG A 110 21.21 -10.86 6.54
CA ARG A 110 21.11 -11.55 7.82
C ARG A 110 22.43 -12.21 8.16
N ASP A 111 22.73 -12.28 9.45
CA ASP A 111 23.88 -13.04 9.93
C ASP A 111 23.58 -14.56 9.94
N LYS A 112 24.54 -15.35 10.41
CA LYS A 112 24.43 -16.82 10.49
C LYS A 112 23.28 -17.30 11.40
N ASP A 113 22.84 -16.47 12.34
CA ASP A 113 21.78 -16.78 13.30
C ASP A 113 20.42 -16.22 12.82
N GLY A 114 20.37 -15.59 11.63
CA GLY A 114 19.16 -15.04 11.04
C GLY A 114 18.82 -13.61 11.49
N ARG A 115 19.68 -12.94 12.26
CA ARG A 115 19.46 -11.56 12.74
C ARG A 115 19.68 -10.56 11.62
N ILE A 116 18.88 -9.49 11.58
CA ILE A 116 19.04 -8.44 10.57
C ILE A 116 20.39 -7.74 10.78
N PHE A 117 21.23 -7.72 9.75
CA PHE A 117 22.56 -7.13 9.81
C PHE A 117 22.54 -5.67 9.35
N LEU A 118 23.03 -4.78 10.20
CA LEU A 118 23.25 -3.36 9.92
C LEU A 118 24.76 -3.08 9.96
N ASP A 119 25.31 -2.59 8.85
CA ASP A 119 26.72 -2.28 8.71
C ASP A 119 27.01 -0.84 9.17
N VAL A 120 26.76 -0.57 10.45
CA VAL A 120 26.92 0.76 11.07
C VAL A 120 27.58 0.64 12.44
N ASP A 121 28.11 1.75 12.94
CA ASP A 121 28.69 1.80 14.28
C ASP A 121 27.64 1.48 15.36
N PRO A 122 27.88 0.47 16.22
CA PRO A 122 26.93 0.05 17.23
C PRO A 122 26.74 1.07 18.35
N ILE A 123 27.75 1.87 18.70
CA ILE A 123 27.66 2.84 19.80
C ILE A 123 26.72 3.98 19.41
N LEU A 124 26.84 4.48 18.17
CA LEU A 124 25.96 5.51 17.63
C LEU A 124 24.54 4.97 17.43
N PHE A 125 24.39 3.75 16.90
CA PHE A 125 23.07 3.15 16.74
C PHE A 125 22.36 2.90 18.08
N GLU A 126 23.09 2.53 19.14
CA GLU A 126 22.52 2.42 20.49
C GLU A 126 21.92 3.74 20.97
N ARG A 127 22.59 4.87 20.67
CA ARG A 127 22.09 6.21 21.01
C ARG A 127 20.82 6.55 20.25
N ILE A 128 20.72 6.15 18.98
CA ILE A 128 19.48 6.27 18.19
C ILE A 128 18.36 5.47 18.87
N LEU A 129 18.59 4.18 19.16
CA LEU A 129 17.58 3.34 19.81
C LEU A 129 17.13 3.91 21.16
N ARG A 130 18.07 4.39 21.97
CA ARG A 130 17.78 5.01 23.26
C ARG A 130 16.89 6.24 23.09
N HIS A 131 17.19 7.10 22.11
CA HIS A 131 16.40 8.29 21.84
C HIS A 131 14.98 7.95 21.38
N LEU A 132 14.84 7.01 20.44
CA LEU A 132 13.53 6.55 19.96
C LEU A 132 12.67 5.96 21.09
N ARG A 133 13.29 5.21 22.02
CA ARG A 133 12.61 4.68 23.22
C ARG A 133 12.12 5.80 24.13
N LEU A 134 12.95 6.82 24.38
CA LEU A 134 12.58 7.97 25.22
C LEU A 134 11.48 8.82 24.58
N ARG A 135 11.51 9.02 23.26
CA ARG A 135 10.48 9.72 22.50
C ARG A 135 9.09 9.09 22.64
N ARG A 136 9.02 7.75 22.66
CA ARG A 136 7.74 7.02 22.81
C ARG A 136 7.08 7.21 24.17
N ILE A 137 7.86 7.53 25.20
CA ILE A 137 7.35 7.77 26.57
C ILE A 137 7.35 9.26 26.96
N ALA A 138 7.84 10.13 26.07
CA ALA A 138 7.88 11.56 26.31
C ALA A 138 6.46 12.15 26.29
N SER A 139 6.24 13.16 27.12
CA SER A 139 5.00 13.94 27.13
C SER A 139 5.30 15.39 26.71
N PRO A 140 4.29 16.20 26.36
CA PRO A 140 4.50 17.63 26.08
C PRO A 140 5.18 18.38 27.23
N GLU A 141 4.93 17.97 28.48
CA GLU A 141 5.53 18.55 29.68
C GLU A 141 6.95 18.05 29.95
N GLN A 142 7.29 16.85 29.47
CA GLN A 142 8.59 16.23 29.63
C GLN A 142 9.09 15.65 28.30
N PRO A 143 9.67 16.51 27.42
CA PRO A 143 10.18 16.06 26.14
C PRO A 143 11.39 15.13 26.31
N ALA A 144 11.57 14.23 25.36
CA ALA A 144 12.75 13.36 25.35
C ALA A 144 14.03 14.20 25.25
N PRO A 145 15.05 13.95 26.10
CA PRO A 145 16.30 14.66 26.00
C PRO A 145 16.99 14.34 24.67
N LEU A 146 17.69 15.35 24.14
CA LEU A 146 18.54 15.15 22.96
C LEU A 146 19.65 14.14 23.27
N PRO A 147 20.05 13.31 22.30
CA PRO A 147 21.15 12.37 22.49
C PRO A 147 22.43 13.14 22.80
N HIS A 148 23.08 12.80 23.92
CA HIS A 148 24.43 13.27 24.16
C HIS A 148 25.39 12.52 23.25
N VAL A 149 26.12 13.24 22.41
CA VAL A 149 27.13 12.69 21.49
C VAL A 149 28.44 13.42 21.77
N PRO A 150 29.54 12.71 22.07
CA PRO A 150 30.87 13.30 22.18
C PRO A 150 31.27 14.07 20.92
N GLU A 151 31.99 15.19 21.05
CA GLU A 151 32.37 16.06 19.92
C GLU A 151 33.19 15.33 18.85
N ASP A 152 34.02 14.38 19.26
CA ASP A 152 34.82 13.52 18.38
C ASP A 152 33.96 12.61 17.49
N LEU A 153 32.78 12.21 17.96
CA LEU A 153 31.86 11.34 17.21
C LEU A 153 30.76 12.12 16.47
N ARG A 154 30.71 13.44 16.60
CA ARG A 154 29.67 14.29 16.01
C ARG A 154 29.55 14.15 14.49
N PRO A 155 30.65 14.14 13.70
CA PRO A 155 30.54 14.00 12.24
C PRO A 155 29.92 12.66 11.82
N GLU A 156 30.30 11.57 12.49
CA GLU A 156 29.78 10.22 12.23
C GLU A 156 28.30 10.12 12.61
N TRP A 157 27.93 10.75 13.74
CA TRP A 157 26.55 10.85 14.17
C TRP A 157 25.68 11.58 13.16
N GLU A 158 26.11 12.75 12.68
CA GLU A 158 25.35 13.53 11.68
C GLU A 158 25.17 12.75 10.37
N MET A 159 26.22 12.03 9.93
CA MET A 159 26.14 11.15 8.77
C MET A 159 25.13 10.02 8.98
N MET A 160 25.12 9.39 10.17
CA MET A 160 24.20 8.31 10.50
C MET A 160 22.74 8.78 10.60
N ILE A 161 22.50 9.93 11.24
CA ILE A 161 21.17 10.55 11.32
C ILE A 161 20.63 10.85 9.92
N LYS A 162 21.46 11.41 9.05
CA LYS A 162 21.08 11.68 7.66
C LYS A 162 20.81 10.39 6.87
N TYR A 163 21.66 9.37 7.04
CA TYR A 163 21.49 8.07 6.37
C TYR A 163 20.14 7.44 6.70
N PHE A 164 19.77 7.41 7.99
CA PHE A 164 18.51 6.85 8.44
C PHE A 164 17.30 7.76 8.23
N GLY A 165 17.48 9.00 7.75
CA GLY A 165 16.41 9.98 7.57
C GLY A 165 15.78 10.42 8.89
N LEU A 166 16.62 10.63 9.92
CA LEU A 166 16.21 11.03 11.27
C LEU A 166 16.49 12.52 11.55
N ASP A 167 16.88 13.28 10.53
CA ASP A 167 17.21 14.70 10.61
C ASP A 167 16.00 15.60 10.90
N THR A 168 14.82 15.14 10.51
CA THR A 168 13.54 15.83 10.74
C THR A 168 12.77 15.28 11.93
N PHE A 169 13.29 14.23 12.57
CA PHE A 169 12.53 13.42 13.50
C PHE A 169 12.65 13.85 14.96
#